data_AF-A0AAV0U217-F1
#
_entry.id   AF-A0AAV0U217-F1
#
_cell.length_a   1.000
_cell.length_b   1.000
_cell.length_c   1.000
_cell.angle_alpha   90.00
_cell.angle_beta   90.00
_cell.angle_gamma   90.00
#
_symmetry.space_group_name_H-M   'P 1'
#
loop_
_entity.id
_entity.type
_entity.pdbx_description
1 polymer ?
#
loop_
_entity_poly.entity_id
_entity_poly.type
_entity_poly.pdbx_seq_one_letter_code
_entity_poly.pdbx_strand_id
1 'polypeptide(L)'
;MKPWLLPLLGGMKTAAAARVALLTDVEGNWQYVRNVVKQSSCLQLLSEGTRDETLELRDNCMLVFGGDAGDKGDRTLRCYEQLVKLKKRYPDRVVLLVGNRDANKMRFTSELHDTEMDLHAMAQEVLESPTWVPESKRTTLKTFLEEQVAIYDGHVMEDGDIETVNTKTNRLKWMLEHTMGSQGDFDRRRTELASRREVENAKEIMDEDVVKSYIDSVKEGGVVREYLVHGSLAFVAHQTLFVHGGIINGDEDASLSALGRVPNEPSKRFEAVSEWVDGLNAWYRDQIQEWIDQPNWNDDHSSRGGNGLLKYVVPNYTGSVVVGRHLLASGMPTPLPDKIASLLSESGIRRVIIGHTPHGNCPTVVKQPHQQRDTCRANAGHSVDAVLFEDVIMCDTSYSDAQAPDNRGSAASEVVVEPSGRVTVTGVLENGQCIKYDPDEDPWVGRWLRDGTMVKARLVNKDAYRGEELYLVFSVENGYTYTYHNRTVTQLRAIGLKN
;
A
#
# COMPACT_ATOMS: atom_id res chain seq x y z
N MET A 1 8.81 34.25 1.19
CA MET A 1 7.57 34.24 1.99
C MET A 1 6.36 34.42 1.08
N LYS A 2 5.63 33.34 0.79
CA LYS A 2 4.28 33.35 0.22
C LYS A 2 3.41 32.49 1.15
N PRO A 3 2.21 32.92 1.56
CA PRO A 3 1.38 32.17 2.48
C PRO A 3 0.67 31.04 1.73
N TRP A 4 0.84 29.81 2.21
CA TRP A 4 0.07 28.66 1.74
C TRP A 4 -1.33 28.68 2.36
N LEU A 5 -2.26 28.08 1.62
CA LEU A 5 -3.72 28.13 1.76
C LEU A 5 -4.24 27.96 3.19
N LEU A 6 -5.13 28.87 3.61
CA LEU A 6 -6.18 28.52 4.56
C LEU A 6 -7.15 27.53 3.91
N PRO A 7 -7.65 26.51 4.63
CA PRO A 7 -8.72 25.68 4.11
C PRO A 7 -10.00 26.53 3.99
N LEU A 8 -10.57 26.58 2.78
CA LEU A 8 -11.88 27.18 2.55
C LEU A 8 -12.93 26.36 3.32
N LEU A 9 -13.57 26.99 4.30
CA LEU A 9 -14.68 26.47 5.12
C LEU A 9 -15.86 25.86 4.33
N GLY A 10 -15.89 25.97 2.99
CA GLY A 10 -16.86 25.35 2.10
C GLY A 10 -16.61 23.86 1.78
N GLY A 11 -15.35 23.38 1.81
CA GLY A 11 -15.01 22.00 1.42
C GLY A 11 -15.37 20.93 2.46
N MET A 12 -15.44 21.30 3.75
CA MET A 12 -15.76 20.36 4.83
C MET A 12 -17.21 19.83 4.79
N LYS A 13 -18.16 20.58 4.22
CA LYS A 13 -19.57 20.15 4.12
C LYS A 13 -19.79 19.04 3.09
N THR A 14 -18.99 19.00 2.02
CA THR A 14 -19.09 17.97 0.97
C THR A 14 -18.41 16.65 1.36
N ALA A 15 -17.36 16.70 2.19
CA ALA A 15 -16.66 15.50 2.66
C ALA A 15 -17.50 14.68 3.66
N ALA A 16 -18.31 15.33 4.49
CA ALA A 16 -19.07 14.66 5.56
C ALA A 16 -20.19 13.72 5.05
N ALA A 17 -20.66 13.90 3.81
CA ALA A 17 -21.75 13.11 3.22
C ALA A 17 -21.31 12.22 2.03
N ALA A 18 -20.01 12.21 1.71
CA ALA A 18 -19.51 11.44 0.58
C ALA A 18 -19.23 9.99 0.94
N ARG A 19 -19.40 9.09 -0.03
CA ARG A 19 -19.01 7.68 0.09
C ARG A 19 -17.53 7.53 -0.22
N VAL A 20 -16.76 6.88 0.65
CA VAL A 20 -15.31 6.73 0.46
C VAL A 20 -15.02 5.39 -0.20
N ALA A 21 -14.55 5.41 -1.45
CA ALA A 21 -14.00 4.22 -2.09
C ALA A 21 -12.52 4.07 -1.78
N LEU A 22 -12.09 2.84 -1.59
CA LEU A 22 -10.69 2.48 -1.47
C LEU A 22 -10.18 1.86 -2.78
N LEU A 23 -9.00 2.32 -3.21
CA LEU A 23 -8.16 1.65 -4.20
C LEU A 23 -6.75 1.60 -3.63
N THR A 24 -6.09 0.45 -3.61
CA THR A 24 -4.75 0.33 -2.99
C THR A 24 -3.89 -0.66 -3.77
N ASP A 25 -2.57 -0.54 -3.58
CA ASP A 25 -1.57 -1.48 -4.06
C ASP A 25 -1.81 -1.81 -5.54
N VAL A 26 -1.93 -0.77 -6.37
CA VAL A 26 -2.16 -0.93 -7.81
C VAL A 26 -0.92 -1.48 -8.49
N GLU A 27 0.27 -1.18 -7.95
CA GLU A 27 1.54 -1.70 -8.43
C GLU A 27 1.63 -1.62 -9.97
N GLY A 28 1.44 -0.42 -10.52
CA GLY A 28 1.53 -0.15 -11.95
C GLY A 28 0.55 -0.93 -12.85
N ASN A 29 -0.40 -1.69 -12.29
CA ASN A 29 -1.30 -2.56 -13.03
C ASN A 29 -2.59 -1.83 -13.38
N TRP A 30 -2.60 -1.17 -14.54
CA TRP A 30 -3.79 -0.45 -15.01
C TRP A 30 -4.95 -1.38 -15.37
N GLN A 31 -4.68 -2.65 -15.71
CA GLN A 31 -5.74 -3.62 -15.95
C GLN A 31 -6.47 -3.99 -14.66
N TYR A 32 -5.77 -4.08 -13.53
CA TYR A 32 -6.38 -4.21 -12.22
C TYR A 32 -7.27 -3.00 -11.88
N VAL A 33 -6.81 -1.77 -12.15
CA VAL A 33 -7.66 -0.56 -12.01
C VAL A 33 -8.94 -0.69 -12.83
N ARG A 34 -8.87 -1.11 -14.09
CA ARG A 34 -10.06 -1.36 -14.92
C ARG A 34 -10.99 -2.40 -14.30
N ASN A 35 -10.44 -3.50 -13.78
CA ASN A 35 -11.25 -4.55 -13.17
C ASN A 35 -11.98 -4.05 -11.91
N VAL A 36 -11.33 -3.24 -11.07
CA VAL A 36 -11.98 -2.60 -9.92
C VAL A 36 -13.04 -1.59 -10.37
N VAL A 37 -12.74 -0.73 -11.35
CA VAL A 37 -13.66 0.33 -11.79
C VAL A 37 -14.91 -0.23 -12.48
N LYS A 38 -14.81 -1.35 -13.21
CA LYS A 38 -15.96 -2.01 -13.88
C LYS A 38 -17.14 -2.31 -12.95
N GLN A 39 -16.85 -2.59 -11.68
CA GLN A 39 -17.86 -2.89 -10.66
C GLN A 39 -18.01 -1.75 -9.63
N SER A 40 -17.28 -0.65 -9.82
CA SER A 40 -17.22 0.42 -8.84
C SER A 40 -18.48 1.28 -8.84
N SER A 41 -19.00 1.52 -7.64
CA SER A 41 -20.11 2.44 -7.40
C SER A 41 -19.66 3.90 -7.20
N CYS A 42 -18.34 4.14 -7.15
CA CYS A 42 -17.73 5.44 -6.82
C CYS A 42 -16.78 5.97 -7.90
N LEU A 43 -16.08 5.08 -8.60
CA LEU A 43 -15.14 5.38 -9.66
C LEU A 43 -15.75 5.06 -11.03
N GLN A 44 -15.23 5.71 -12.06
CA GLN A 44 -15.54 5.42 -13.46
C GLN A 44 -14.33 5.71 -14.34
N LEU A 45 -14.27 5.08 -15.52
CA LEU A 45 -13.30 5.40 -16.55
C LEU A 45 -13.99 6.20 -17.66
N LEU A 46 -13.52 7.42 -17.91
CA LEU A 46 -13.92 8.18 -19.07
C LEU A 46 -13.11 7.71 -20.28
N SER A 47 -13.75 7.62 -21.44
CA SER A 47 -13.12 7.15 -22.68
C SER A 47 -12.47 5.76 -22.54
N GLU A 48 -13.13 4.83 -21.84
CA GLU A 48 -12.63 3.47 -21.57
C GLU A 48 -12.17 2.75 -22.85
N GLY A 49 -11.03 2.07 -22.77
CA GLY A 49 -10.43 1.33 -23.88
C GLY A 49 -9.61 2.19 -24.84
N THR A 50 -9.60 3.52 -24.67
CA THR A 50 -8.84 4.44 -25.51
C THR A 50 -7.51 4.86 -24.88
N ARG A 51 -6.64 5.51 -25.66
CA ARG A 51 -5.38 6.09 -25.15
C ARG A 51 -5.63 7.20 -24.12
N ASP A 52 -6.73 7.94 -24.27
CA ASP A 52 -7.13 9.06 -23.40
C ASP A 52 -7.96 8.61 -22.18
N GLU A 53 -8.06 7.30 -21.96
CA GLU A 53 -8.82 6.73 -20.85
C GLU A 53 -8.34 7.32 -19.51
N THR A 54 -9.27 7.92 -18.78
CA THR A 54 -9.00 8.73 -17.59
C THR A 54 -9.83 8.25 -16.42
N LEU A 55 -9.20 8.09 -15.25
CA LEU A 55 -9.89 7.77 -14.01
C LEU A 55 -10.68 8.98 -13.51
N GLU A 56 -11.93 8.75 -13.12
CA GLU A 56 -12.84 9.80 -12.69
C GLU A 56 -13.65 9.38 -11.45
N LEU A 57 -14.02 10.38 -10.64
CA LEU A 57 -14.74 10.21 -9.39
C LEU A 57 -16.19 10.71 -9.53
N ARG A 58 -17.17 9.88 -9.14
CA ARG A 58 -18.59 10.27 -9.17
C ARG A 58 -18.90 11.33 -8.11
N ASP A 59 -19.83 12.25 -8.35
CA ASP A 59 -20.04 13.49 -7.56
C ASP A 59 -20.16 13.33 -6.03
N ASN A 60 -20.79 12.26 -5.54
CA ASN A 60 -21.00 12.02 -4.11
C ASN A 60 -19.98 11.07 -3.48
N CYS A 61 -18.79 10.96 -4.09
CA CYS A 61 -17.77 10.01 -3.68
C CYS A 61 -16.45 10.69 -3.31
N MET A 62 -15.66 10.00 -2.51
CA MET A 62 -14.26 10.28 -2.22
C MET A 62 -13.43 9.06 -2.63
N LEU A 63 -12.17 9.29 -2.95
CA LEU A 63 -11.17 8.25 -3.13
C LEU A 63 -10.14 8.35 -2.01
N VAL A 64 -9.92 7.26 -1.29
CA VAL A 64 -8.66 7.03 -0.57
C VAL A 64 -7.85 6.06 -1.40
N PHE A 65 -6.74 6.54 -1.96
CA PHE A 65 -5.74 5.67 -2.55
C PHE A 65 -4.81 5.18 -1.44
N GLY A 66 -4.70 3.87 -1.23
CA GLY A 66 -4.05 3.26 -0.06
C GLY A 66 -2.52 3.17 -0.13
N GLY A 67 -1.89 3.61 -1.22
CA GLY A 67 -0.44 3.55 -1.44
C GLY A 67 -0.04 2.48 -2.45
N ASP A 68 1.25 2.48 -2.79
CA ASP A 68 1.89 1.58 -3.75
C ASP A 68 1.27 1.66 -5.15
N ALA A 69 1.39 2.85 -5.76
CA ALA A 69 0.86 3.13 -7.10
C ALA A 69 1.69 2.51 -8.24
N GLY A 70 2.99 2.32 -8.02
CA GLY A 70 3.95 1.85 -9.01
C GLY A 70 4.64 0.54 -8.66
N ASP A 71 5.51 0.10 -9.56
CA ASP A 71 6.27 -1.17 -9.55
C ASP A 71 5.47 -2.37 -10.05
N LYS A 72 6.13 -3.43 -10.53
CA LYS A 72 5.56 -4.71 -11.02
C LYS A 72 4.70 -4.64 -12.29
N GLY A 73 3.84 -3.64 -12.45
CA GLY A 73 3.00 -3.46 -13.63
C GLY A 73 3.65 -2.67 -14.77
N ASP A 74 3.07 -2.74 -15.97
CA ASP A 74 3.56 -2.11 -17.20
C ASP A 74 3.09 -0.66 -17.41
N ARG A 75 2.32 -0.10 -16.47
CA ARG A 75 1.71 1.24 -16.55
C ARG A 75 1.98 2.09 -15.32
N THR A 76 3.18 1.99 -14.75
CA THR A 76 3.58 2.71 -13.54
C THR A 76 3.40 4.23 -13.67
N LEU A 77 3.91 4.87 -14.73
CA LEU A 77 3.76 6.32 -14.88
C LEU A 77 2.30 6.70 -15.03
N ARG A 78 1.51 5.90 -15.75
CA ARG A 78 0.06 6.16 -15.94
C ARG A 78 -0.67 6.14 -14.60
N CYS A 79 -0.39 5.18 -13.73
CA CYS A 79 -1.04 5.09 -12.43
C CYS A 79 -0.79 6.35 -11.59
N TYR A 80 0.47 6.78 -11.48
CA TYR A 80 0.81 8.04 -10.80
C TYR A 80 0.15 9.25 -11.45
N GLU A 81 0.18 9.38 -12.78
CA GLU A 81 -0.40 10.51 -13.50
C GLU A 81 -1.90 10.64 -13.27
N GLN A 82 -2.62 9.52 -13.28
CA GLN A 82 -4.06 9.49 -13.11
C GLN A 82 -4.45 9.85 -11.66
N LEU A 83 -3.73 9.34 -10.67
CA LEU A 83 -3.95 9.68 -9.26
C LEU A 83 -3.64 11.15 -8.98
N VAL A 84 -2.52 11.68 -9.48
CA VAL A 84 -2.14 13.10 -9.32
C VAL A 84 -3.15 14.01 -10.02
N LYS A 85 -3.57 13.69 -11.25
CA LYS A 85 -4.60 14.47 -11.97
C LYS A 85 -5.92 14.49 -11.19
N LEU A 86 -6.35 13.34 -10.67
CA LEU A 86 -7.58 13.25 -9.89
C LEU A 86 -7.48 14.06 -8.59
N LYS A 87 -6.34 13.99 -7.87
CA LYS A 87 -6.06 14.79 -6.68
C LYS A 87 -6.09 16.29 -6.96
N LYS A 88 -5.46 16.75 -8.05
CA LYS A 88 -5.48 18.15 -8.44
C LYS A 88 -6.88 18.63 -8.84
N ARG A 89 -7.69 17.77 -9.46
CA ARG A 89 -9.08 18.08 -9.83
C ARG A 89 -10.02 18.11 -8.62
N TYR A 90 -9.83 17.20 -7.66
CA TYR A 90 -10.65 17.07 -6.46
C TYR A 90 -9.81 17.06 -5.17
N PRO A 91 -9.20 18.20 -4.79
CA PRO A 91 -8.25 18.26 -3.69
C PRO A 91 -8.81 17.78 -2.35
N ASP A 92 -10.09 18.01 -2.09
CA ASP A 92 -10.76 17.65 -0.83
C ASP A 92 -11.43 16.27 -0.86
N ARG A 93 -11.49 15.62 -2.03
CA ARG A 93 -12.19 14.32 -2.20
C ARG A 93 -11.27 13.18 -2.56
N VAL A 94 -9.99 13.46 -2.82
CA VAL A 94 -8.98 12.46 -3.14
C VAL A 94 -7.89 12.55 -2.10
N VAL A 95 -7.62 11.44 -1.42
CA VAL A 95 -6.54 11.27 -0.46
C VAL A 95 -5.55 10.28 -1.07
N LEU A 96 -4.27 10.63 -1.06
CA LEU A 96 -3.19 9.77 -1.51
C LEU A 96 -2.41 9.34 -0.28
N LEU A 97 -2.60 8.10 0.16
CA LEU A 97 -1.72 7.50 1.16
C LEU A 97 -0.43 7.05 0.48
N VAL A 98 0.67 7.09 1.21
CA VAL A 98 2.00 6.79 0.66
C VAL A 98 2.45 5.43 1.18
N GLY A 99 2.69 4.53 0.24
CA GLY A 99 3.24 3.22 0.52
C GLY A 99 4.77 3.19 0.48
N ASN A 100 5.36 2.05 0.85
CA ASN A 100 6.81 1.89 0.85
C ASN A 100 7.38 1.92 -0.57
N ARG A 101 6.65 1.41 -1.57
CA ARG A 101 7.10 1.46 -2.98
C ARG A 101 7.10 2.89 -3.50
N ASP A 102 6.16 3.71 -3.05
CA ASP A 102 6.09 5.12 -3.44
C ASP A 102 7.27 5.91 -2.83
N ALA A 103 7.44 5.84 -1.50
CA ALA A 103 8.47 6.60 -0.78
C ALA A 103 9.89 6.23 -1.21
N ASN A 104 10.14 4.95 -1.53
CA ASN A 104 11.47 4.48 -1.93
C ASN A 104 11.98 5.12 -3.21
N LYS A 105 11.13 5.73 -4.04
CA LYS A 105 11.56 6.41 -5.25
C LYS A 105 12.33 7.70 -4.97
N MET A 106 12.19 8.28 -3.76
CA MET A 106 13.02 9.41 -3.32
C MET A 106 14.52 9.10 -3.40
N ARG A 107 14.91 7.83 -3.25
CA ARG A 107 16.31 7.35 -3.35
C ARG A 107 16.97 7.68 -4.68
N PHE A 108 16.21 7.81 -5.77
CA PHE A 108 16.79 8.10 -7.09
C PHE A 108 17.46 9.46 -7.19
N THR A 109 17.07 10.45 -6.37
CA THR A 109 17.72 11.76 -6.41
C THR A 109 19.14 11.69 -5.86
N SER A 110 19.33 10.97 -4.75
CA SER A 110 20.62 10.85 -4.08
C SER A 110 21.49 9.74 -4.66
N GLU A 111 20.96 8.53 -4.84
CA GLU A 111 21.76 7.32 -5.14
C GLU A 111 22.16 7.20 -6.63
N LEU A 112 21.50 7.95 -7.51
CA LEU A 112 21.85 8.08 -8.94
C LEU A 112 22.46 9.46 -9.27
N HIS A 113 22.80 10.25 -8.26
CA HIS A 113 23.52 11.51 -8.45
C HIS A 113 24.96 11.24 -8.90
N ASP A 114 25.55 12.14 -9.68
CA ASP A 114 26.90 11.94 -10.23
C ASP A 114 27.97 11.82 -9.13
N THR A 115 27.77 12.49 -7.99
CA THR A 115 28.69 12.42 -6.83
C THR A 115 28.69 11.05 -6.15
N GLU A 116 27.65 10.24 -6.33
CA GLU A 116 27.60 8.89 -5.77
C GLU A 116 28.20 7.85 -6.71
N MET A 117 28.56 8.21 -7.94
CA MET A 117 29.01 7.24 -8.94
C MET A 117 30.40 6.67 -8.64
N ASP A 118 31.22 7.33 -7.83
CA ASP A 118 32.55 6.85 -7.42
C ASP A 118 32.43 5.81 -6.28
N LEU A 119 32.81 4.55 -6.53
CA LEU A 119 32.72 3.46 -5.55
C LEU A 119 33.60 3.67 -4.31
N HIS A 120 34.63 4.51 -4.39
CA HIS A 120 35.54 4.78 -3.28
C HIS A 120 35.05 5.90 -2.35
N ALA A 121 34.20 6.79 -2.85
CA ALA A 121 33.74 7.98 -2.12
C ALA A 121 32.24 7.95 -1.78
N MET A 122 31.45 7.08 -2.42
CA MET A 122 30.00 7.03 -2.21
C MET A 122 29.58 6.59 -0.79
N ALA A 123 28.30 6.82 -0.48
CA ALA A 123 27.71 6.41 0.79
C ALA A 123 27.85 4.89 1.03
N GLN A 124 28.52 4.53 2.14
CA GLN A 124 28.75 3.13 2.54
C GLN A 124 27.45 2.34 2.75
N GLU A 125 26.38 3.02 3.17
CA GLU A 125 25.04 2.42 3.29
C GLU A 125 24.57 1.82 1.95
N VAL A 126 24.83 2.51 0.83
CA VAL A 126 24.43 2.06 -0.50
C VAL A 126 25.34 0.94 -1.00
N LEU A 127 26.65 1.06 -0.77
CA LEU A 127 27.64 0.10 -1.23
C LEU A 127 27.52 -1.26 -0.50
N GLU A 128 27.43 -1.23 0.84
CA GLU A 128 27.61 -2.42 1.68
C GLU A 128 26.32 -2.90 2.36
N SER A 129 25.35 -2.01 2.63
CA SER A 129 24.25 -2.30 3.56
C SER A 129 22.88 -1.85 3.03
N PRO A 130 22.32 -2.48 1.98
CA PRO A 130 20.96 -2.21 1.55
C PRO A 130 19.97 -2.67 2.63
N THR A 131 19.63 -1.77 3.56
CA THR A 131 18.79 -2.03 4.73
C THR A 131 17.33 -2.38 4.38
N TRP A 132 16.94 -2.08 3.14
CA TRP A 132 15.62 -2.31 2.53
C TRP A 132 15.24 -3.78 2.35
N VAL A 133 16.22 -4.68 2.37
CA VAL A 133 16.02 -6.12 2.18
C VAL A 133 16.61 -6.87 3.38
N PRO A 134 15.98 -7.97 3.84
CA PRO A 134 16.55 -8.81 4.88
C PRO A 134 17.97 -9.25 4.55
N GLU A 135 18.86 -9.25 5.53
CA GLU A 135 20.30 -9.51 5.36
C GLU A 135 20.59 -10.79 4.55
N SER A 136 19.84 -11.86 4.81
CA SER A 136 19.95 -13.15 4.11
C SER A 136 19.60 -13.13 2.62
N LYS A 137 19.02 -12.04 2.11
CA LYS A 137 18.58 -11.87 0.72
C LYS A 137 19.27 -10.70 0.01
N ARG A 138 20.24 -10.03 0.66
CA ARG A 138 20.89 -8.84 0.10
C ARG A 138 21.88 -9.23 -0.99
N THR A 139 21.78 -8.55 -2.12
CA THR A 139 22.84 -8.47 -3.13
C THR A 139 23.44 -7.08 -3.04
N THR A 140 24.72 -6.96 -2.66
CA THR A 140 25.41 -5.66 -2.60
C THR A 140 25.62 -5.10 -4.02
N LEU A 141 25.82 -3.78 -4.14
CA LEU A 141 26.12 -3.18 -5.44
C LEU A 141 27.41 -3.78 -6.03
N LYS A 142 28.43 -3.98 -5.19
CA LYS A 142 29.71 -4.58 -5.62
C LYS A 142 29.50 -5.98 -6.21
N THR A 143 28.80 -6.85 -5.50
CA THR A 143 28.50 -8.21 -5.98
C THR A 143 27.75 -8.19 -7.30
N PHE A 144 26.75 -7.31 -7.44
CA PHE A 144 26.01 -7.18 -8.69
C PHE A 144 26.90 -6.72 -9.86
N LEU A 145 27.78 -5.73 -9.63
CA LEU A 145 28.68 -5.24 -10.68
C LEU A 145 29.71 -6.30 -11.09
N GLU A 146 30.24 -7.07 -10.14
CA GLU A 146 31.13 -8.22 -10.42
C GLU A 146 30.44 -9.24 -11.34
N GLU A 147 29.15 -9.53 -11.12
CA GLU A 147 28.36 -10.39 -12.01
C GLU A 147 28.18 -9.77 -13.41
N GLN A 148 28.01 -8.44 -13.52
CA GLN A 148 27.89 -7.77 -14.82
C GLN A 148 29.18 -7.81 -15.64
N VAL A 149 30.36 -7.71 -15.00
CA VAL A 149 31.66 -7.87 -15.67
C VAL A 149 31.76 -9.24 -16.35
N ALA A 150 31.37 -10.31 -15.64
CA ALA A 150 31.42 -11.67 -16.17
C ALA A 150 30.53 -11.87 -17.42
N ILE A 151 29.40 -11.17 -17.49
CA ILE A 151 28.50 -11.17 -18.65
C ILE A 151 29.09 -10.35 -19.81
N TYR A 152 29.78 -9.25 -19.50
CA TYR A 152 30.29 -8.32 -20.49
C TYR A 152 31.54 -8.83 -21.22
N ASP A 153 32.46 -9.54 -20.54
CA ASP A 153 33.79 -9.80 -21.08
C ASP A 153 34.17 -11.29 -21.24
N GLY A 154 33.36 -12.24 -20.74
CA GLY A 154 33.62 -13.69 -20.91
C GLY A 154 34.95 -14.20 -20.34
N HIS A 155 35.70 -13.38 -19.60
CA HIS A 155 37.01 -13.63 -19.01
C HIS A 155 37.08 -13.13 -17.54
N VAL A 156 38.17 -13.49 -16.85
CA VAL A 156 38.36 -13.32 -15.39
C VAL A 156 38.72 -11.87 -15.02
N MET A 157 38.16 -11.41 -13.91
CA MET A 157 38.20 -10.06 -13.34
C MET A 157 39.59 -9.43 -13.12
N GLU A 158 39.74 -8.17 -13.51
CA GLU A 158 40.66 -7.18 -12.92
C GLU A 158 39.86 -6.05 -12.20
N ASP A 159 40.42 -5.42 -11.15
CA ASP A 159 39.74 -4.35 -10.38
C ASP A 159 39.32 -3.13 -11.25
N GLY A 160 39.95 -2.95 -12.42
CA GLY A 160 39.57 -1.92 -13.40
C GLY A 160 38.25 -2.21 -14.12
N ASP A 161 37.75 -3.45 -14.11
CA ASP A 161 36.60 -3.87 -14.90
C ASP A 161 35.26 -3.48 -14.26
N ILE A 162 35.19 -3.43 -12.92
CA ILE A 162 33.96 -3.08 -12.18
C ILE A 162 33.55 -1.62 -12.47
N GLU A 163 34.51 -0.70 -12.54
CA GLU A 163 34.23 0.71 -12.83
C GLU A 163 33.68 0.91 -14.24
N THR A 164 34.05 0.06 -15.20
CA THR A 164 33.52 0.15 -16.58
C THR A 164 32.03 -0.18 -16.65
N VAL A 165 31.56 -1.08 -15.78
CA VAL A 165 30.15 -1.49 -15.70
C VAL A 165 29.35 -0.71 -14.66
N ASN A 166 30.00 0.15 -13.87
CA ASN A 166 29.39 1.04 -12.88
C ASN A 166 28.66 2.23 -13.54
N THR A 167 27.62 1.93 -14.29
CA THR A 167 26.78 2.92 -15.00
C THR A 167 25.50 3.21 -14.23
N LYS A 168 24.88 4.37 -14.46
CA LYS A 168 23.53 4.66 -13.90
C LYS A 168 22.49 3.63 -14.31
N THR A 169 22.64 3.06 -15.50
CA THR A 169 21.80 1.95 -16.01
C THR A 169 21.90 0.73 -15.10
N ASN A 170 23.13 0.26 -14.85
CA ASN A 170 23.35 -0.91 -14.01
C ASN A 170 22.97 -0.64 -12.55
N ARG A 171 23.25 0.56 -12.03
CA ARG A 171 22.79 0.95 -10.69
C ARG A 171 21.28 0.95 -10.57
N LEU A 172 20.57 1.51 -11.56
CA LEU A 172 19.11 1.52 -11.54
C LEU A 172 18.54 0.09 -11.64
N LYS A 173 19.10 -0.76 -12.51
CA LYS A 173 18.72 -2.19 -12.59
C LYS A 173 18.90 -2.87 -11.24
N TRP A 174 20.06 -2.69 -10.60
CA TRP A 174 20.34 -3.21 -9.27
C TRP A 174 19.36 -2.69 -8.21
N MET A 175 19.11 -1.38 -8.17
CA MET A 175 18.19 -0.77 -7.22
C MET A 175 16.80 -1.39 -7.34
N LEU A 176 16.27 -1.48 -8.57
CA LEU A 176 14.94 -2.00 -8.86
C LEU A 176 14.81 -3.48 -8.52
N GLU A 177 15.81 -4.30 -8.85
CA GLU A 177 15.76 -5.75 -8.66
C GLU A 177 16.06 -6.16 -7.21
N HIS A 178 17.15 -5.64 -6.65
CA HIS A 178 17.72 -6.15 -5.40
C HIS A 178 17.40 -5.32 -4.17
N THR A 179 16.89 -4.08 -4.30
CA THR A 179 16.64 -3.22 -3.13
C THR A 179 15.23 -2.64 -3.05
N MET A 180 14.45 -2.67 -4.14
CA MET A 180 13.07 -2.15 -4.19
C MET A 180 12.02 -3.24 -4.40
N GLY A 181 12.42 -4.50 -4.62
CA GLY A 181 11.49 -5.60 -4.86
C GLY A 181 10.59 -5.36 -6.08
N SER A 182 11.18 -4.79 -7.15
CA SER A 182 10.53 -4.41 -8.40
C SER A 182 11.23 -5.05 -9.61
N GLN A 183 11.58 -6.33 -9.51
CA GLN A 183 12.30 -7.07 -10.55
C GLN A 183 11.59 -6.98 -11.92
N GLY A 184 12.34 -6.61 -12.96
CA GLY A 184 11.83 -6.43 -14.33
C GLY A 184 11.21 -5.05 -14.62
N ASP A 185 11.20 -4.13 -13.65
CA ASP A 185 10.63 -2.80 -13.83
C ASP A 185 11.33 -1.96 -14.90
N PHE A 186 12.63 -2.15 -15.07
CA PHE A 186 13.41 -1.43 -16.08
C PHE A 186 12.83 -1.66 -17.49
N ASP A 187 12.57 -2.92 -17.86
CA ASP A 187 12.01 -3.26 -19.17
C ASP A 187 10.51 -2.98 -19.28
N ARG A 188 9.77 -3.05 -18.16
CA ARG A 188 8.37 -2.58 -18.13
C ARG A 188 8.29 -1.08 -18.36
N ARG A 189 9.17 -0.28 -17.75
CA ARG A 189 9.28 1.15 -18.03
C ARG A 189 9.65 1.39 -19.49
N ARG A 190 10.57 0.62 -20.07
CA ARG A 190 10.90 0.69 -21.50
C ARG A 190 9.66 0.48 -22.37
N THR A 191 8.89 -0.56 -22.08
CA THR A 191 7.64 -0.88 -22.77
C THR A 191 6.61 0.24 -22.64
N GLU A 192 6.48 0.81 -21.44
CA GLU A 192 5.59 1.96 -21.21
C GLU A 192 6.02 3.17 -22.04
N LEU A 193 7.31 3.49 -22.08
CA LEU A 193 7.86 4.60 -22.86
C LEU A 193 7.66 4.40 -24.37
N ALA A 194 7.88 3.19 -24.89
CA ALA A 194 7.63 2.86 -26.29
C ALA A 194 6.16 3.12 -26.66
N SER A 195 5.24 2.61 -25.83
CA SER A 195 3.80 2.84 -25.99
C SER A 195 3.43 4.33 -25.93
N ARG A 196 4.09 5.12 -25.06
CA ARG A 196 3.85 6.58 -24.95
C ARG A 196 4.36 7.36 -26.15
N ARG A 197 5.51 6.95 -26.70
CA ARG A 197 6.16 7.57 -27.88
C ARG A 197 5.62 7.04 -29.22
N GLU A 198 4.63 6.14 -29.19
CA GLU A 198 4.06 5.48 -30.38
C GLU A 198 5.09 4.71 -31.20
N VAL A 199 6.04 4.09 -30.49
CA VAL A 199 7.07 3.24 -31.08
C VAL A 199 6.65 1.78 -30.93
N GLU A 200 6.53 1.05 -32.04
CA GLU A 200 6.06 -0.34 -32.03
C GLU A 200 7.06 -1.29 -31.35
N ASN A 201 8.35 -1.06 -31.54
CA ASN A 201 9.41 -1.89 -31.00
C ASN A 201 10.05 -1.25 -29.78
N ALA A 202 9.82 -1.82 -28.60
CA ALA A 202 10.40 -1.32 -27.35
C ALA A 202 11.94 -1.28 -27.35
N LYS A 203 12.62 -2.06 -28.20
CA LYS A 203 14.08 -2.05 -28.34
C LYS A 203 14.64 -0.74 -28.91
N GLU A 204 13.80 0.10 -29.51
CA GLU A 204 14.20 1.43 -29.98
C GLU A 204 14.29 2.45 -28.85
N ILE A 205 13.73 2.16 -27.67
CA ILE A 205 13.94 2.95 -26.47
C ILE A 205 15.28 2.52 -25.87
N MET A 206 16.22 3.45 -25.76
CA MET A 206 17.56 3.16 -25.22
C MET A 206 17.56 3.06 -23.69
N ASP A 207 18.58 2.46 -23.10
CA ASP A 207 18.69 2.34 -21.64
C ASP A 207 18.75 3.72 -20.98
N GLU A 208 19.38 4.69 -21.64
CA GLU A 208 19.49 6.09 -21.20
C GLU A 208 18.11 6.77 -21.13
N ASP A 209 17.19 6.44 -22.04
CA ASP A 209 15.81 6.94 -22.01
C ASP A 209 15.06 6.43 -20.77
N VAL A 210 15.28 5.16 -20.41
CA VAL A 210 14.66 4.55 -19.23
C VAL A 210 15.22 5.20 -17.96
N VAL A 211 16.54 5.30 -17.84
CA VAL A 211 17.20 5.98 -16.72
C VAL A 211 16.71 7.42 -16.57
N LYS A 212 16.69 8.18 -17.68
CA LYS A 212 16.19 9.55 -17.72
C LYS A 212 14.75 9.63 -17.24
N SER A 213 13.88 8.71 -17.65
CA SER A 213 12.48 8.66 -17.21
C SER A 213 12.33 8.47 -15.70
N TYR A 214 13.14 7.60 -15.07
CA TYR A 214 13.10 7.43 -13.61
C TYR A 214 13.58 8.69 -12.89
N ILE A 215 14.71 9.25 -13.30
CA ILE A 215 15.27 10.47 -12.72
C ILE A 215 14.30 11.65 -12.87
N ASP A 216 13.74 11.85 -14.06
CA ASP A 216 12.81 12.95 -14.31
C ASP A 216 11.50 12.80 -13.54
N SER A 217 11.07 11.57 -13.24
CA SER A 217 9.83 11.32 -12.49
C SER A 217 9.88 11.82 -11.05
N VAL A 218 11.09 11.99 -10.47
CA VAL A 218 11.30 12.48 -9.10
C VAL A 218 11.87 13.90 -9.04
N LYS A 219 12.17 14.52 -10.18
CA LYS A 219 12.56 15.93 -10.28
C LYS A 219 11.35 16.86 -10.18
N GLU A 220 11.60 18.17 -10.12
CA GLU A 220 10.52 19.18 -10.18
C GLU A 220 9.67 18.99 -11.44
N GLY A 221 8.34 18.96 -11.28
CA GLY A 221 7.38 18.61 -12.33
C GLY A 221 7.26 17.11 -12.64
N GLY A 222 8.10 16.27 -12.02
CA GLY A 222 8.04 14.81 -12.13
C GLY A 222 6.84 14.22 -11.40
N VAL A 223 6.14 13.27 -12.03
CA VAL A 223 4.86 12.77 -11.51
C VAL A 223 4.96 12.03 -10.17
N VAL A 224 6.07 11.33 -9.91
CA VAL A 224 6.27 10.63 -8.64
C VAL A 224 6.54 11.63 -7.53
N ARG A 225 7.31 12.69 -7.81
CA ARG A 225 7.46 13.82 -6.86
C ARG A 225 6.12 14.50 -6.57
N GLU A 226 5.32 14.75 -7.60
CA GLU A 226 3.98 15.36 -7.43
C GLU A 226 3.04 14.48 -6.59
N TYR A 227 3.10 13.16 -6.75
CA TYR A 227 2.35 12.22 -5.92
C TYR A 227 2.78 12.34 -4.44
N LEU A 228 4.08 12.31 -4.17
CA LEU A 228 4.63 12.42 -2.82
C LEU A 228 4.31 13.78 -2.18
N VAL A 229 4.38 14.89 -2.94
CA VAL A 229 4.00 16.22 -2.44
C VAL A 229 2.53 16.28 -2.00
N HIS A 230 1.65 15.54 -2.66
CA HIS A 230 0.24 15.44 -2.31
C HIS A 230 -0.09 14.31 -1.32
N GLY A 231 0.92 13.56 -0.89
CA GLY A 231 0.79 12.36 -0.07
C GLY A 231 0.45 12.64 1.39
N SER A 232 0.07 11.56 2.08
CA SER A 232 -0.18 11.50 3.52
C SER A 232 0.13 10.08 4.02
N LEU A 233 0.37 9.91 5.32
CA LEU A 233 0.65 8.61 5.93
C LEU A 233 -0.60 7.98 6.56
N ALA A 234 -1.56 8.82 6.97
CA ALA A 234 -2.80 8.37 7.58
C ALA A 234 -3.96 9.33 7.26
N PHE A 235 -5.18 8.81 7.28
CA PHE A 235 -6.39 9.60 7.07
C PHE A 235 -7.55 9.04 7.89
N VAL A 236 -8.45 9.91 8.35
CA VAL A 236 -9.66 9.49 9.08
C VAL A 236 -10.89 10.06 8.39
N ALA A 237 -11.85 9.19 8.09
CA ALA A 237 -13.19 9.57 7.63
C ALA A 237 -14.22 8.55 8.10
N HIS A 238 -15.42 9.01 8.46
CA HIS A 238 -16.55 8.14 8.86
C HIS A 238 -16.16 7.07 9.89
N GLN A 239 -15.51 7.49 10.99
CA GLN A 239 -15.03 6.60 12.07
C GLN A 239 -14.04 5.51 11.60
N THR A 240 -13.42 5.69 10.44
CA THR A 240 -12.49 4.75 9.83
C THR A 240 -11.11 5.39 9.71
N LEU A 241 -10.10 4.71 10.25
CA LEU A 241 -8.70 5.05 10.05
C LEU A 241 -8.16 4.31 8.82
N PHE A 242 -7.55 5.05 7.91
CA PHE A 242 -6.90 4.52 6.72
C PHE A 242 -5.39 4.72 6.86
N VAL A 243 -4.64 3.64 6.69
CA VAL A 243 -3.17 3.62 6.64
C VAL A 243 -2.71 2.63 5.57
N HIS A 244 -1.49 2.76 5.06
CA HIS A 244 -1.01 1.85 4.02
C HIS A 244 -0.80 0.42 4.55
N GLY A 245 -0.05 0.23 5.65
CA GLY A 245 0.30 -1.10 6.14
C GLY A 245 -0.53 -1.59 7.32
N GLY A 246 -0.43 -0.90 8.45
CA GLY A 246 -1.03 -1.37 9.69
C GLY A 246 -0.52 -0.60 10.89
N ILE A 247 -1.22 -0.73 12.02
CA ILE A 247 -0.83 -0.05 13.26
C ILE A 247 -0.14 -0.98 14.26
N ILE A 248 0.04 -2.26 13.90
CA ILE A 248 0.73 -3.29 14.66
C ILE A 248 1.63 -4.11 13.73
N ASN A 249 2.47 -4.98 14.32
CA ASN A 249 3.29 -5.96 13.62
C ASN A 249 2.96 -7.36 14.15
N GLY A 250 1.96 -8.01 13.55
CA GLY A 250 1.49 -9.33 13.97
C GLY A 250 0.93 -9.34 15.39
N ASP A 251 1.18 -10.42 16.12
CA ASP A 251 0.79 -10.58 17.53
C ASP A 251 1.82 -10.01 18.52
N GLU A 252 2.76 -9.20 18.02
CA GLU A 252 3.77 -8.56 18.85
C GLU A 252 3.15 -7.60 19.89
N ASP A 253 3.92 -7.31 20.95
CA ASP A 253 3.52 -6.47 22.07
C ASP A 253 2.89 -5.13 21.58
N ALA A 254 1.77 -4.73 22.21
CA ALA A 254 1.13 -3.43 21.98
C ALA A 254 2.11 -2.25 22.14
N SER A 255 3.22 -2.43 22.87
CA SER A 255 4.33 -1.48 22.94
C SER A 255 5.08 -1.25 21.61
N LEU A 256 4.83 -2.05 20.57
CA LEU A 256 5.39 -1.91 19.23
C LEU A 256 4.40 -1.28 18.23
N SER A 257 3.18 -0.94 18.67
CA SER A 257 2.18 -0.28 17.83
C SER A 257 2.63 1.10 17.34
N ALA A 258 2.27 1.43 16.10
CA ALA A 258 2.44 2.76 15.51
C ALA A 258 1.48 3.82 16.10
N LEU A 259 0.36 3.37 16.70
CA LEU A 259 -0.71 4.24 17.16
C LEU A 259 -0.19 5.26 18.20
N GLY A 260 -0.48 6.54 17.94
CA GLY A 260 -0.13 7.64 18.84
C GLY A 260 1.36 8.04 18.80
N ARG A 261 2.15 7.57 17.83
CA ARG A 261 3.60 7.87 17.73
C ARG A 261 3.93 8.68 16.49
N VAL A 262 4.81 9.67 16.65
CA VAL A 262 5.41 10.42 15.54
C VAL A 262 6.93 10.28 15.63
N PRO A 263 7.65 9.93 14.54
CA PRO A 263 9.07 9.57 14.61
C PRO A 263 10.01 10.62 15.23
N ASN A 264 9.73 11.91 15.05
CA ASN A 264 10.53 13.01 15.60
C ASN A 264 10.14 13.40 17.04
N GLU A 265 9.07 12.83 17.60
CA GLU A 265 8.59 13.08 18.97
C GLU A 265 8.45 11.75 19.76
N PRO A 266 9.52 10.94 19.90
CA PRO A 266 9.42 9.57 20.40
C PRO A 266 8.91 9.46 21.85
N SER A 267 9.13 10.48 22.67
CA SER A 267 8.67 10.58 24.07
C SER A 267 7.21 10.98 24.22
N LYS A 268 6.59 11.51 23.16
CA LYS A 268 5.18 11.91 23.16
C LYS A 268 4.30 10.75 22.71
N ARG A 269 3.17 10.60 23.38
CA ARG A 269 2.08 9.73 22.95
C ARG A 269 0.83 10.60 22.80
N PHE A 270 0.23 10.52 21.64
CA PHE A 270 -1.03 11.18 21.35
C PHE A 270 -2.16 10.22 21.73
N GLU A 271 -3.04 10.66 22.62
CA GLU A 271 -4.20 9.85 23.05
C GLU A 271 -5.34 9.93 22.03
N ALA A 272 -5.51 11.10 21.39
CA ALA A 272 -6.50 11.29 20.34
C ALA A 272 -5.94 10.90 18.97
N VAL A 273 -6.62 9.99 18.27
CA VAL A 273 -6.23 9.53 16.91
C VAL A 273 -6.17 10.69 15.91
N SER A 274 -7.10 11.66 15.98
CA SER A 274 -7.10 12.81 15.07
C SER A 274 -5.83 13.66 15.23
N GLU A 275 -5.43 13.97 16.46
CA GLU A 275 -4.21 14.74 16.73
C GLU A 275 -2.95 13.97 16.31
N TRP A 276 -2.94 12.65 16.54
CA TRP A 276 -1.86 11.79 16.07
C TRP A 276 -1.72 11.81 14.55
N VAL A 277 -2.84 11.67 13.81
CA VAL A 277 -2.86 11.70 12.35
C VAL A 277 -2.37 13.05 11.81
N ASP A 278 -2.77 14.16 12.44
CA ASP A 278 -2.30 15.49 12.09
C ASP A 278 -0.78 15.63 12.30
N GLY A 279 -0.28 15.18 13.46
CA GLY A 279 1.15 15.19 13.78
C GLY A 279 1.98 14.31 12.84
N LEU A 280 1.50 13.10 12.54
CA LEU A 280 2.16 12.17 11.64
C LEU A 280 2.23 12.72 10.20
N ASN A 281 1.14 13.31 9.72
CA ASN A 281 1.10 13.94 8.41
C ASN A 281 1.90 15.25 8.35
N ALA A 282 2.02 15.99 9.45
CA ALA A 282 2.91 17.14 9.54
C ALA A 282 4.37 16.72 9.41
N TRP A 283 4.79 15.72 10.18
CA TRP A 283 6.13 15.15 10.06
C TRP A 283 6.42 14.63 8.64
N TYR A 284 5.46 13.94 8.01
CA TYR A 284 5.59 13.51 6.61
C TYR A 284 5.89 14.68 5.66
N ARG A 285 5.13 15.78 5.76
CA ARG A 285 5.34 16.96 4.91
C ARG A 285 6.71 17.59 5.13
N ASP A 286 7.17 17.64 6.38
CA ASP A 286 8.51 18.14 6.71
C ASP A 286 9.59 17.26 6.05
N GLN A 287 9.45 15.94 6.09
CA GLN A 287 10.38 15.02 5.41
C GLN A 287 10.39 15.17 3.89
N ILE A 288 9.23 15.39 3.26
CA ILE A 288 9.15 15.68 1.82
C ILE A 288 9.80 17.02 1.50
N GLN A 289 9.60 18.04 2.33
CA GLN A 289 10.21 19.35 2.15
C GLN A 289 11.74 19.28 2.30
N GLU A 290 12.24 18.57 3.30
CA GLU A 290 13.68 18.31 3.47
C GLU A 290 14.27 17.62 2.24
N TRP A 291 13.61 16.59 1.70
CA TRP A 291 14.04 15.91 0.47
C TRP A 291 14.06 16.85 -0.74
N ILE A 292 13.09 17.74 -0.86
CA ILE A 292 13.05 18.74 -1.92
C ILE A 292 14.22 19.73 -1.82
N ASP A 293 14.50 20.19 -0.60
CA ASP A 293 15.53 21.21 -0.34
C ASP A 293 16.95 20.62 -0.38
N GLN A 294 17.11 19.36 0.03
CA GLN A 294 18.37 18.63 0.11
C GLN A 294 18.24 17.22 -0.49
N PRO A 295 18.07 17.11 -1.83
CA PRO A 295 17.74 15.84 -2.49
C PRO A 295 18.92 14.86 -2.61
N ASN A 296 20.14 15.34 -2.35
CA ASN A 296 21.39 14.59 -2.47
C ASN A 296 21.96 14.26 -1.10
N TRP A 297 22.95 13.38 -1.06
CA TRP A 297 23.78 13.20 0.12
C TRP A 297 24.52 14.50 0.48
N ASN A 298 24.73 14.70 1.78
CA ASN A 298 25.62 15.75 2.28
C ASN A 298 27.10 15.38 2.03
N ASP A 299 28.00 16.33 2.25
CA ASP A 299 29.43 16.20 1.91
C ASP A 299 30.14 15.01 2.57
N ASP A 300 29.67 14.56 3.74
CA ASP A 300 30.23 13.40 4.45
C ASP A 300 29.45 12.08 4.21
N HIS A 301 28.46 12.12 3.30
CA HIS A 301 27.62 10.99 2.91
C HIS A 301 26.91 10.29 4.07
N SER A 302 26.66 11.00 5.18
CA SER A 302 25.98 10.45 6.37
C SER A 302 24.46 10.68 6.37
N SER A 303 23.97 11.66 5.59
CA SER A 303 22.55 12.00 5.57
C SER A 303 22.10 12.66 4.26
N ARG A 304 20.78 12.68 4.05
CA ARG A 304 20.09 13.34 2.94
C ARG A 304 18.72 13.83 3.40
N GLY A 305 18.10 14.75 2.67
CA GLY A 305 16.74 15.19 2.96
C GLY A 305 15.73 14.04 2.91
N GLY A 306 14.79 14.01 3.84
CA GLY A 306 13.77 12.95 3.93
C GLY A 306 14.30 11.60 4.43
N ASN A 307 15.51 11.55 4.99
CA ASN A 307 16.12 10.32 5.52
C ASN A 307 15.27 9.67 6.64
N GLY A 308 14.52 10.45 7.42
CA GLY A 308 13.60 9.93 8.42
C GLY A 308 12.44 9.16 7.80
N LEU A 309 11.86 9.68 6.72
CA LEU A 309 10.80 8.98 5.97
C LEU A 309 11.32 7.70 5.31
N LEU A 310 12.51 7.76 4.69
CA LEU A 310 13.14 6.57 4.11
C LEU A 310 13.35 5.48 5.17
N LYS A 311 13.85 5.83 6.36
CA LYS A 311 13.95 4.88 7.47
C LYS A 311 12.59 4.35 7.93
N TYR A 312 11.55 5.19 7.95
CA TYR A 312 10.22 4.81 8.42
C TYR A 312 9.50 3.78 7.55
N VAL A 313 9.88 3.66 6.28
CA VAL A 313 9.24 2.74 5.32
C VAL A 313 10.06 1.47 5.05
N VAL A 314 11.13 1.21 5.82
CA VAL A 314 11.87 -0.07 5.75
C VAL A 314 11.12 -1.18 6.52
N PRO A 315 11.14 -2.45 6.06
CA PRO A 315 10.35 -3.53 6.66
C PRO A 315 10.56 -3.77 8.17
N ASN A 316 11.73 -3.42 8.71
CA ASN A 316 12.07 -3.65 10.12
C ASN A 316 11.82 -2.42 11.01
N TYR A 317 11.19 -1.36 10.49
CA TYR A 317 10.88 -0.20 11.31
C TYR A 317 9.72 -0.50 12.25
N THR A 318 10.00 -0.52 13.56
CA THR A 318 8.98 -0.71 14.59
C THR A 318 8.03 0.49 14.67
N GLY A 319 6.72 0.23 14.65
CA GLY A 319 5.72 1.29 14.80
C GLY A 319 5.54 2.16 13.56
N SER A 320 5.73 1.60 12.37
CA SER A 320 5.41 2.26 11.10
C SER A 320 3.98 1.94 10.65
N VAL A 321 3.25 2.98 10.23
CA VAL A 321 1.94 2.80 9.59
C VAL A 321 2.03 2.29 8.15
N VAL A 322 3.24 2.25 7.57
CA VAL A 322 3.48 1.85 6.17
C VAL A 322 3.83 0.37 6.08
N VAL A 323 4.70 -0.12 6.96
CA VAL A 323 5.15 -1.53 6.92
C VAL A 323 4.51 -2.42 7.99
N GLY A 324 3.56 -1.86 8.75
CA GLY A 324 2.73 -2.58 9.71
C GLY A 324 2.04 -3.80 9.08
N ARG A 325 1.89 -4.88 9.83
CA ARG A 325 1.26 -6.14 9.36
C ARG A 325 0.26 -6.65 10.37
N HIS A 326 -0.93 -7.05 9.91
CA HIS A 326 -1.97 -7.66 10.76
C HIS A 326 -2.01 -9.18 10.62
N LEU A 327 -0.85 -9.84 10.54
CA LEU A 327 -0.71 -11.27 10.34
C LEU A 327 0.16 -11.92 11.42
N LEU A 328 -0.24 -13.10 11.88
CA LEU A 328 0.60 -14.01 12.65
C LEU A 328 1.76 -14.54 11.79
N ALA A 329 2.77 -15.13 12.42
CA ALA A 329 3.87 -15.80 11.70
C ALA A 329 3.40 -16.90 10.72
N SER A 330 2.24 -17.50 10.97
CA SER A 330 1.62 -18.49 10.05
C SER A 330 1.06 -17.86 8.77
N GLY A 331 0.93 -16.53 8.70
CA GLY A 331 0.24 -15.80 7.64
C GLY A 331 -1.26 -15.64 7.89
N MET A 332 -1.81 -16.25 8.95
CA MET A 332 -3.21 -16.01 9.34
C MET A 332 -3.39 -14.62 9.92
N PRO A 333 -4.53 -13.95 9.68
CA PRO A 333 -4.78 -12.62 10.21
C PRO A 333 -5.01 -12.63 11.71
N THR A 334 -4.62 -11.54 12.38
CA THR A 334 -4.76 -11.38 13.83
C THR A 334 -5.59 -10.15 14.20
N PRO A 335 -6.49 -10.24 15.22
CA PRO A 335 -7.19 -9.08 15.74
C PRO A 335 -6.21 -8.09 16.42
N LEU A 336 -6.70 -6.89 16.72
CA LEU A 336 -5.90 -5.93 17.49
C LEU A 336 -5.78 -6.36 18.96
N PRO A 337 -4.66 -6.05 19.65
CA PRO A 337 -4.59 -6.13 21.10
C PRO A 337 -5.63 -5.21 21.78
N ASP A 338 -6.22 -5.65 22.90
CA ASP A 338 -7.29 -4.94 23.63
C ASP A 338 -6.96 -3.47 23.92
N LYS A 339 -5.71 -3.20 24.31
CA LYS A 339 -5.24 -1.85 24.61
C LYS A 339 -5.33 -0.94 23.39
N ILE A 340 -4.99 -1.44 22.20
CA ILE A 340 -5.03 -0.68 20.95
C ILE A 340 -6.50 -0.51 20.51
N ALA A 341 -7.31 -1.55 20.59
CA ALA A 341 -8.74 -1.48 20.29
C ALA A 341 -9.50 -0.49 21.21
N SER A 342 -9.13 -0.42 22.49
CA SER A 342 -9.70 0.53 23.45
C SER A 342 -9.36 1.97 23.08
N LEU A 343 -8.09 2.27 22.79
CA LEU A 343 -7.66 3.62 22.36
C LEU A 343 -8.35 4.08 21.08
N LEU A 344 -8.54 3.17 20.12
CA LEU A 344 -9.32 3.46 18.90
C LEU A 344 -10.78 3.79 19.24
N SER A 345 -11.42 2.98 20.10
CA SER A 345 -12.80 3.20 20.54
C SER A 345 -12.96 4.55 21.24
N GLU A 346 -12.06 4.88 22.18
CA GLU A 346 -12.02 6.15 22.90
C GLU A 346 -11.83 7.36 21.97
N SER A 347 -11.11 7.16 20.85
CA SER A 347 -10.94 8.16 19.79
C SER A 347 -12.07 8.21 18.76
N GLY A 348 -13.15 7.44 18.95
CA GLY A 348 -14.27 7.41 18.00
C GLY A 348 -13.98 6.64 16.70
N ILE A 349 -12.98 5.75 16.71
CA ILE A 349 -12.62 4.91 15.56
C ILE A 349 -13.26 3.54 15.70
N ARG A 350 -14.09 3.21 14.72
CA ARG A 350 -14.79 1.92 14.59
C ARG A 350 -13.96 0.88 13.83
N ARG A 351 -13.09 1.31 12.92
CA ARG A 351 -12.45 0.43 11.94
C ARG A 351 -11.09 0.96 11.48
N VAL A 352 -10.18 0.04 11.14
CA VAL A 352 -8.95 0.34 10.38
C VAL A 352 -9.02 -0.34 9.02
N ILE A 353 -8.69 0.38 7.94
CA ILE A 353 -8.58 -0.16 6.58
C ILE A 353 -7.14 0.00 6.10
N ILE A 354 -6.56 -1.10 5.59
CA ILE A 354 -5.15 -1.20 5.24
C ILE A 354 -4.90 -1.87 3.88
N GLY A 355 -3.75 -1.59 3.27
CA GLY A 355 -3.15 -2.26 2.12
C GLY A 355 -1.88 -3.04 2.51
N HIS A 356 -0.81 -2.91 1.72
CA HIS A 356 0.59 -3.39 1.91
C HIS A 356 0.84 -4.89 2.02
N THR A 357 0.04 -5.61 2.81
CA THR A 357 0.23 -7.03 3.08
C THR A 357 -0.78 -7.82 2.27
N PRO A 358 -0.37 -8.42 1.12
CA PRO A 358 -1.29 -9.12 0.27
C PRO A 358 -1.88 -10.31 1.01
N HIS A 359 -3.21 -10.40 0.99
CA HIS A 359 -3.87 -11.46 1.71
C HIS A 359 -4.99 -12.09 0.87
N GLY A 360 -4.58 -12.91 -0.09
CA GLY A 360 -5.47 -13.79 -0.84
C GLY A 360 -6.27 -13.11 -1.95
N ASN A 361 -7.38 -13.73 -2.32
CA ASN A 361 -8.18 -13.42 -3.51
C ASN A 361 -9.21 -12.29 -3.39
N CYS A 362 -9.41 -11.76 -2.19
CA CYS A 362 -10.31 -10.63 -1.92
C CYS A 362 -9.98 -9.99 -0.56
N PRO A 363 -10.53 -8.80 -0.25
CA PRO A 363 -10.32 -8.16 1.03
C PRO A 363 -10.65 -9.07 2.22
N THR A 364 -9.89 -8.92 3.29
CA THR A 364 -10.01 -9.72 4.51
C THR A 364 -10.51 -8.87 5.64
N VAL A 365 -11.69 -9.19 6.15
CA VAL A 365 -12.19 -8.61 7.40
C VAL A 365 -11.61 -9.40 8.57
N VAL A 366 -11.18 -8.73 9.62
CA VAL A 366 -10.73 -9.35 10.87
C VAL A 366 -11.58 -8.79 12.00
N LYS A 367 -12.60 -9.54 12.42
CA LYS A 367 -13.53 -9.10 13.48
C LYS A 367 -12.86 -9.15 14.84
N GLN A 368 -13.00 -8.07 15.60
CA GLN A 368 -12.58 -8.02 16.99
C GLN A 368 -13.47 -8.97 17.83
N PRO A 369 -12.87 -9.93 18.58
CA PRO A 369 -13.56 -10.84 19.49
C PRO A 369 -14.54 -10.17 20.46
N HIS A 370 -15.63 -10.86 20.79
CA HIS A 370 -16.68 -10.33 21.67
C HIS A 370 -16.16 -9.98 23.07
N GLN A 371 -15.30 -10.81 23.66
CA GLN A 371 -14.73 -10.56 24.99
C GLN A 371 -13.94 -9.24 25.03
N GLN A 372 -13.21 -8.93 23.95
CA GLN A 372 -12.45 -7.69 23.82
C GLN A 372 -13.35 -6.48 23.57
N ARG A 373 -14.54 -6.68 22.99
CA ARG A 373 -15.56 -5.61 22.88
C ARG A 373 -16.15 -5.26 24.23
N ASP A 374 -16.34 -6.24 25.12
CA ASP A 374 -16.87 -6.01 26.47
C ASP A 374 -15.85 -5.25 27.34
N THR A 375 -14.55 -5.53 27.20
CA THR A 375 -13.50 -4.75 27.87
C THR A 375 -13.46 -3.30 27.34
N CYS A 376 -13.54 -3.11 26.02
CA CYS A 376 -13.63 -1.77 25.41
C CYS A 376 -14.87 -1.01 25.90
N ARG A 377 -16.03 -1.67 26.02
CA ARG A 377 -17.27 -1.09 26.57
C ARG A 377 -17.12 -0.64 28.02
N ALA A 378 -16.45 -1.44 28.85
CA ALA A 378 -16.19 -1.08 30.24
C ALA A 378 -15.31 0.19 30.34
N ASN A 379 -14.34 0.33 29.43
CA ASN A 379 -13.41 1.47 29.39
C ASN A 379 -14.03 2.73 28.79
N ALA A 380 -14.86 2.62 27.75
CA ALA A 380 -15.49 3.75 27.07
C ALA A 380 -16.60 4.47 27.88
N GLY A 381 -16.89 4.00 29.09
CA GLY A 381 -17.99 4.49 29.93
C GLY A 381 -19.37 4.06 29.40
N HIS A 382 -20.39 4.10 30.25
CA HIS A 382 -21.76 3.65 29.93
C HIS A 382 -22.52 4.61 28.98
N SER A 383 -21.81 5.33 28.11
CA SER A 383 -22.40 6.19 27.09
C SER A 383 -23.11 5.34 26.04
N VAL A 384 -24.38 5.64 25.76
CA VAL A 384 -25.20 4.97 24.74
C VAL A 384 -24.66 5.26 23.32
N ASP A 385 -23.83 6.29 23.16
CA ASP A 385 -23.21 6.73 21.90
C ASP A 385 -21.72 6.35 21.77
N ALA A 386 -21.21 5.45 22.63
CA ALA A 386 -19.81 5.02 22.56
C ALA A 386 -19.53 4.23 21.27
N VAL A 387 -18.60 4.75 20.46
CA VAL A 387 -18.08 4.03 19.28
C VAL A 387 -17.18 2.90 19.77
N LEU A 388 -17.46 1.68 19.33
CA LEU A 388 -16.64 0.52 19.62
C LEU A 388 -15.84 0.14 18.39
N PHE A 389 -14.57 -0.17 18.60
CA PHE A 389 -13.74 -0.75 17.57
C PHE A 389 -14.26 -2.16 17.20
N GLU A 390 -14.46 -2.39 15.91
CA GLU A 390 -15.13 -3.61 15.43
C GLU A 390 -14.24 -4.53 14.60
N ASP A 391 -13.40 -3.97 13.72
CA ASP A 391 -12.57 -4.78 12.82
C ASP A 391 -11.46 -4.00 12.10
N VAL A 392 -10.56 -4.79 11.52
CA VAL A 392 -9.58 -4.36 10.53
C VAL A 392 -9.97 -4.95 9.17
N ILE A 393 -9.87 -4.18 8.09
CA ILE A 393 -10.06 -4.67 6.72
C ILE A 393 -8.76 -4.56 5.94
N MET A 394 -8.20 -5.70 5.54
CA MET A 394 -7.02 -5.81 4.70
C MET A 394 -7.43 -5.86 3.23
N CYS A 395 -6.96 -4.93 2.42
CA CYS A 395 -7.45 -4.71 1.06
C CYS A 395 -6.39 -4.93 -0.03
N ASP A 396 -5.16 -5.23 0.33
CA ASP A 396 -4.14 -5.63 -0.63
C ASP A 396 -4.46 -7.05 -1.17
N THR A 397 -4.73 -7.12 -2.47
CA THR A 397 -5.02 -8.34 -3.21
C THR A 397 -4.00 -8.58 -4.33
N SER A 398 -2.75 -8.13 -4.15
CA SER A 398 -1.69 -8.21 -5.18
C SER A 398 -1.29 -9.64 -5.58
N TYR A 399 -1.78 -10.65 -4.87
CA TYR A 399 -1.57 -12.08 -5.13
C TYR A 399 -2.89 -12.86 -5.15
N SER A 400 -3.93 -12.26 -5.69
CA SER A 400 -5.25 -12.88 -5.76
C SER A 400 -5.34 -14.07 -6.71
N ASP A 401 -4.44 -14.15 -7.70
CA ASP A 401 -4.33 -15.26 -8.65
C ASP A 401 -2.86 -15.51 -9.01
N ALA A 402 -2.17 -16.35 -8.24
CA ALA A 402 -0.76 -16.69 -8.47
C ALA A 402 -0.49 -17.43 -9.80
N GLN A 403 -1.53 -17.86 -10.53
CA GLN A 403 -1.36 -18.46 -11.86
C GLN A 403 -1.39 -17.40 -12.98
N ALA A 404 -1.91 -16.21 -12.70
CA ALA A 404 -1.91 -15.12 -13.66
C ALA A 404 -0.52 -14.48 -13.78
N PRO A 405 -0.10 -14.01 -14.97
CA PRO A 405 1.19 -13.35 -15.16
C PRO A 405 1.42 -12.12 -14.27
N ASP A 406 0.34 -11.47 -13.85
CA ASP A 406 0.36 -10.29 -12.97
C ASP A 406 0.05 -10.60 -11.50
N ASN A 407 -0.07 -11.89 -11.16
CA ASN A 407 -0.51 -12.43 -9.87
C ASN A 407 -1.94 -12.03 -9.43
N ARG A 408 -2.75 -11.43 -10.31
CA ARG A 408 -4.09 -10.91 -9.97
C ARG A 408 -5.20 -11.51 -10.81
N GLY A 409 -4.94 -11.73 -12.10
CA GLY A 409 -5.91 -12.29 -13.03
C GLY A 409 -7.16 -11.41 -13.15
N SER A 410 -8.34 -12.04 -13.06
CA SER A 410 -9.62 -11.33 -13.12
C SER A 410 -10.12 -10.82 -11.77
N ALA A 411 -9.46 -11.21 -10.67
CA ALA A 411 -9.91 -10.89 -9.34
C ALA A 411 -9.78 -9.39 -9.06
N ALA A 412 -10.85 -8.81 -8.53
CA ALA A 412 -10.90 -7.40 -8.15
C ALA A 412 -12.03 -7.18 -7.15
N SER A 413 -11.83 -6.28 -6.19
CA SER A 413 -12.86 -5.92 -5.21
C SER A 413 -12.92 -4.40 -5.03
N GLU A 414 -14.13 -3.88 -4.86
CA GLU A 414 -14.38 -2.53 -4.35
C GLU A 414 -14.71 -2.63 -2.86
N VAL A 415 -14.10 -1.76 -2.06
CA VAL A 415 -14.48 -1.49 -0.67
C VAL A 415 -14.98 -0.05 -0.60
N VAL A 416 -16.21 0.13 -0.10
CA VAL A 416 -16.83 1.45 0.07
C VAL A 416 -17.23 1.65 1.53
N VAL A 417 -16.81 2.77 2.12
CA VAL A 417 -17.28 3.26 3.41
C VAL A 417 -18.38 4.30 3.18
N GLU A 418 -19.58 4.02 3.67
CA GLU A 418 -20.71 4.95 3.64
C GLU A 418 -20.55 6.06 4.69
N PRO A 419 -21.25 7.21 4.56
CA PRO A 419 -21.17 8.29 5.54
C PRO A 419 -21.48 7.88 6.98
N SER A 420 -22.28 6.82 7.17
CA SER A 420 -22.60 6.22 8.46
C SER A 420 -21.46 5.42 9.10
N GLY A 421 -20.35 5.22 8.38
CA GLY A 421 -19.25 4.32 8.75
C GLY A 421 -19.50 2.86 8.36
N ARG A 422 -20.66 2.54 7.76
CA ARG A 422 -20.98 1.21 7.26
C ARG A 422 -20.10 0.86 6.06
N VAL A 423 -19.63 -0.38 5.96
CA VAL A 423 -18.82 -0.83 4.80
C VAL A 423 -19.59 -1.78 3.90
N THR A 424 -19.38 -1.63 2.59
CA THR A 424 -19.78 -2.65 1.61
C THR A 424 -18.55 -3.14 0.87
N VAL A 425 -18.45 -4.46 0.69
CA VAL A 425 -17.45 -5.10 -0.17
C VAL A 425 -18.17 -5.81 -1.30
N THR A 426 -17.77 -5.53 -2.54
CA THR A 426 -18.25 -6.20 -3.75
C THR A 426 -17.10 -6.55 -4.65
N GLY A 427 -17.12 -7.72 -5.27
CA GLY A 427 -15.99 -8.14 -6.09
C GLY A 427 -16.23 -9.38 -6.91
N VAL A 428 -15.18 -9.73 -7.67
CA VAL A 428 -15.05 -10.97 -8.43
C VAL A 428 -13.77 -11.65 -7.98
N LEU A 429 -13.83 -12.96 -7.75
CA LEU A 429 -12.71 -13.82 -7.40
C LEU A 429 -11.98 -14.30 -8.66
N GLU A 430 -10.81 -14.91 -8.49
CA GLU A 430 -9.96 -15.41 -9.58
C GLU A 430 -10.68 -16.42 -10.49
N ASN A 431 -11.61 -17.19 -9.91
CA ASN A 431 -12.42 -18.18 -10.60
C ASN A 431 -13.72 -17.61 -11.21
N GLY A 432 -13.92 -16.29 -11.18
CA GLY A 432 -15.10 -15.60 -11.71
C GLY A 432 -16.32 -15.57 -10.77
N GLN A 433 -16.27 -16.23 -9.61
CA GLN A 433 -17.35 -16.13 -8.63
C GLN A 433 -17.44 -14.71 -8.06
N CYS A 434 -18.66 -14.19 -7.92
CA CYS A 434 -18.89 -12.87 -7.35
C CYS A 434 -19.00 -12.94 -5.82
N ILE A 435 -18.52 -11.91 -5.13
CA ILE A 435 -18.67 -11.71 -3.69
C ILE A 435 -19.45 -10.43 -3.41
N LYS A 436 -20.27 -10.44 -2.36
CA LYS A 436 -20.93 -9.24 -1.84
C LYS A 436 -21.29 -9.46 -0.37
N TYR A 437 -20.80 -8.58 0.48
CA TYR A 437 -21.12 -8.59 1.89
C TYR A 437 -20.99 -7.20 2.51
N ASP A 438 -21.62 -7.06 3.65
CA ASP A 438 -21.43 -5.94 4.55
C ASP A 438 -20.85 -6.49 5.86
N PRO A 439 -19.60 -6.16 6.22
CA PRO A 439 -19.00 -6.62 7.47
C PRO A 439 -19.84 -6.28 8.71
N ASP A 440 -20.63 -5.21 8.68
CA ASP A 440 -21.42 -4.72 9.81
C ASP A 440 -22.72 -5.51 10.00
N GLU A 441 -23.26 -6.11 8.94
CA GLU A 441 -24.49 -6.91 8.97
C GLU A 441 -24.24 -8.43 8.84
N ASP A 442 -23.13 -8.84 8.22
CA ASP A 442 -22.82 -10.24 7.99
C ASP A 442 -22.35 -10.94 9.29
N PRO A 443 -23.06 -12.00 9.75
CA PRO A 443 -22.76 -12.63 11.03
C PRO A 443 -21.51 -13.52 10.99
N TRP A 444 -20.97 -13.84 9.82
CA TRP A 444 -19.90 -14.82 9.64
C TRP A 444 -18.59 -14.21 9.18
N VAL A 445 -18.64 -13.28 8.21
CA VAL A 445 -17.43 -12.72 7.57
C VAL A 445 -16.46 -12.14 8.61
N GLY A 446 -15.19 -12.51 8.47
CA GLY A 446 -14.08 -12.08 9.31
C GLY A 446 -13.98 -12.75 10.67
N ARG A 447 -14.76 -13.81 10.92
CA ARG A 447 -14.72 -14.58 12.16
C ARG A 447 -14.01 -15.92 11.99
N TRP A 448 -13.32 -16.32 13.06
CA TRP A 448 -12.68 -17.62 13.19
C TRP A 448 -13.69 -18.73 13.48
N LEU A 449 -13.47 -19.88 12.86
CA LEU A 449 -14.22 -21.11 13.09
C LEU A 449 -13.45 -22.06 14.01
N ARG A 450 -14.16 -22.98 14.67
CA ARG A 450 -13.54 -23.96 15.59
C ARG A 450 -12.62 -24.96 14.92
N ASP A 451 -12.73 -25.14 13.60
CA ASP A 451 -11.85 -26.00 12.80
C ASP A 451 -10.53 -25.31 12.40
N GLY A 452 -10.30 -24.06 12.84
CA GLY A 452 -9.08 -23.31 12.56
C GLY A 452 -9.12 -22.50 11.26
N THR A 453 -10.19 -22.59 10.47
CA THR A 453 -10.39 -21.73 9.29
C THR A 453 -11.05 -20.40 9.67
N MET A 454 -10.97 -19.41 8.78
CA MET A 454 -11.63 -18.11 8.93
C MET A 454 -12.57 -17.85 7.75
N VAL A 455 -13.72 -17.22 8.02
CA VAL A 455 -14.68 -16.87 6.96
C VAL A 455 -14.19 -15.63 6.21
N LYS A 456 -13.90 -15.79 4.92
CA LYS A 456 -13.33 -14.75 4.05
C LYS A 456 -14.39 -13.80 3.50
N ALA A 457 -15.38 -14.36 2.83
CA ALA A 457 -16.34 -13.61 2.04
C ALA A 457 -17.64 -14.39 1.85
N ARG A 458 -18.74 -13.66 1.70
CA ARG A 458 -20.01 -14.22 1.24
C ARG A 458 -20.08 -14.22 -0.29
N LEU A 459 -20.43 -15.37 -0.87
CA LEU A 459 -20.55 -15.54 -2.32
C LEU A 459 -21.95 -15.11 -2.80
N VAL A 460 -22.00 -14.45 -3.95
CA VAL A 460 -23.23 -14.11 -4.66
C VAL A 460 -23.62 -15.30 -5.53
N ASN A 461 -24.61 -16.05 -5.08
CA ASN A 461 -25.02 -17.28 -5.74
C ASN A 461 -26.06 -16.98 -6.84
N LYS A 462 -25.63 -16.93 -8.11
CA LYS A 462 -26.57 -16.78 -9.24
C LYS A 462 -27.34 -18.07 -9.56
N ASP A 463 -26.80 -19.23 -9.18
CA ASP A 463 -27.29 -20.57 -9.57
C ASP A 463 -27.54 -21.49 -8.35
N ALA A 464 -27.96 -20.92 -7.22
CA ALA A 464 -28.09 -21.64 -5.95
C ALA A 464 -29.07 -22.84 -6.03
N TYR A 465 -28.56 -24.03 -6.34
CA TYR A 465 -29.24 -25.28 -6.03
C TYR A 465 -29.48 -25.29 -4.51
N ARG A 466 -30.75 -25.11 -4.09
CA ARG A 466 -31.31 -25.18 -2.71
C ARG A 466 -31.42 -23.88 -1.90
N GLY A 467 -31.01 -22.71 -2.40
CA GLY A 467 -31.29 -21.42 -1.75
C GLY A 467 -30.59 -21.15 -0.41
N GLU A 468 -29.60 -21.96 0.00
CA GLU A 468 -28.72 -21.63 1.14
C GLU A 468 -27.61 -20.65 0.73
N GLU A 469 -27.28 -19.72 1.62
CA GLU A 469 -26.13 -18.83 1.45
C GLU A 469 -24.81 -19.61 1.52
N LEU A 470 -23.85 -19.18 0.69
CA LEU A 470 -22.54 -19.82 0.56
C LEU A 470 -21.43 -18.84 0.93
N TYR A 471 -20.46 -19.32 1.69
CA TYR A 471 -19.33 -18.54 2.19
C TYR A 471 -18.02 -19.18 1.74
N LEU A 472 -17.07 -18.35 1.37
CA LEU A 472 -15.67 -18.73 1.20
C LEU A 472 -14.99 -18.71 2.57
N VAL A 473 -14.36 -19.82 2.95
CA VAL A 473 -13.48 -19.91 4.12
C VAL A 473 -12.06 -20.21 3.69
N PHE A 474 -11.09 -19.83 4.52
CA PHE A 474 -9.68 -20.06 4.21
C PHE A 474 -8.84 -20.40 5.44
N SER A 475 -7.68 -20.99 5.17
CA SER A 475 -6.55 -21.10 6.10
C SER A 475 -5.26 -20.73 5.37
N VAL A 476 -4.25 -20.33 6.15
CA VAL A 476 -2.91 -20.01 5.67
C VAL A 476 -1.90 -20.81 6.48
N GLU A 477 -0.99 -21.47 5.78
CA GLU A 477 0.12 -22.22 6.37
C GLU A 477 1.45 -21.66 5.89
N ASN A 478 2.48 -21.78 6.73
CA ASN A 478 3.87 -21.38 6.44
C ASN A 478 4.06 -19.92 5.98
N GLY A 479 3.09 -19.04 6.24
CA GLY A 479 3.13 -17.62 5.88
C GLY A 479 2.57 -17.29 4.50
N TYR A 480 2.43 -18.27 3.59
CA TYR A 480 2.10 -18.00 2.18
C TYR A 480 1.31 -19.09 1.46
N THR A 481 0.97 -20.20 2.10
CA THR A 481 0.18 -21.28 1.47
C THR A 481 -1.30 -21.13 1.83
N TYR A 482 -2.10 -20.62 0.90
CA TYR A 482 -3.54 -20.42 1.08
C TYR A 482 -4.33 -21.65 0.66
N THR A 483 -5.31 -22.03 1.48
CA THR A 483 -6.32 -23.03 1.14
C THR A 483 -7.70 -22.41 1.23
N TYR A 484 -8.55 -22.65 0.22
CA TYR A 484 -9.89 -22.09 0.12
C TYR A 484 -10.96 -23.18 0.00
N HIS A 485 -12.07 -23.01 0.72
CA HIS A 485 -13.21 -23.90 0.65
C HIS A 485 -14.54 -23.14 0.70
N ASN A 486 -15.55 -23.67 0.01
CA ASN A 486 -16.91 -23.15 0.12
C ASN A 486 -17.67 -23.89 1.22
N ARG A 487 -18.38 -23.15 2.07
CA ARG A 487 -19.21 -23.66 3.17
C ARG A 487 -20.60 -23.06 3.12
N THR A 488 -21.64 -23.87 3.33
CA THR A 488 -23.00 -23.34 3.52
C THR A 488 -23.18 -22.83 4.95
N VAL A 489 -24.18 -21.98 5.19
CA VAL A 489 -24.52 -21.52 6.55
C VAL A 489 -24.79 -22.68 7.50
N THR A 490 -25.41 -23.76 7.02
CA THR A 490 -25.65 -24.97 7.83
C THR A 490 -24.33 -25.60 8.29
N GLN A 491 -23.33 -25.67 7.42
CA GLN A 491 -22.00 -26.16 7.78
C GLN A 491 -21.28 -25.21 8.75
N LEU A 492 -21.37 -23.89 8.54
CA LEU A 492 -20.78 -22.90 9.45
C LEU A 492 -21.36 -23.00 10.87
N ARG A 493 -22.68 -23.18 10.99
CA ARG A 493 -23.35 -23.40 12.28
C ARG A 493 -22.90 -24.70 12.96
N ALA A 494 -22.69 -25.76 12.20
CA ALA A 494 -22.23 -27.04 12.73
C ALA A 494 -20.79 -26.97 13.25
N ILE A 495 -19.90 -26.25 12.55
CA ILE A 495 -18.52 -26.03 12.99
C ILE A 495 -18.50 -25.09 14.21
N GLY A 496 -19.26 -24.00 14.15
CA GLY A 496 -19.33 -22.99 15.19
C GLY A 496 -18.17 -22.00 15.16
N LEU A 497 -18.42 -20.83 15.75
CA LEU A 497 -17.40 -19.77 15.90
C LEU A 497 -16.41 -20.15 17.02
N LYS A 498 -15.15 -19.75 16.81
CA LYS A 498 -14.13 -19.70 17.85
C LYS A 498 -14.39 -18.44 18.69
N ASN A 499 -14.38 -18.59 20.01
CA ASN A 499 -14.67 -17.50 20.95
C ASN A 499 -13.63 -16.39 20.89
#